data_AF-A0A811P5U4-F1
#
_entry.id   AF-A0A811P5U4-F1
#
_cell.length_a   1.000
_cell.length_b   1.000
_cell.length_c   1.000
_cell.angle_alpha   90.00
_cell.angle_beta   90.00
_cell.angle_gamma   90.00
#
_symmetry.space_group_name_H-M   'P 1'
#
loop_
_entity.id
_entity.type
_entity.pdbx_description
1 polymer ?
#
loop_
_entity_poly.entity_id
_entity_poly.type
_entity_poly.pdbx_seq_one_letter_code
_entity_poly.pdbx_strand_id
1 'polypeptide(L)'
;MPVQWHALALGLLASIIAPFGGFFASGFKRAFNIKDFGDSIPGHGGITDRMDCQMVMAVFAYIYHQSFIAPQNFSVEIILDQIIRNLAYEEQKYLYERLGEIFHERPLTQSSQLACL
;
A
#
# COMPACT_ATOMS: atom_id res chain seq x y z
N MET A 1 -24.26 2.58 4.00
CA MET A 1 -23.60 1.62 4.91
C MET A 1 -22.40 0.94 4.24
N PRO A 2 -21.37 1.67 3.77
CA PRO A 2 -20.24 1.08 3.04
C PRO A 2 -19.30 0.23 3.92
N VAL A 3 -19.26 0.49 5.23
CA VAL A 3 -18.35 -0.19 6.17
C VAL A 3 -18.67 -1.68 6.32
N GLN A 4 -19.94 -2.08 6.20
CA GLN A 4 -20.36 -3.49 6.36
C GLN A 4 -19.82 -4.38 5.23
N TRP A 5 -19.77 -3.85 4.00
CA TRP A 5 -19.20 -4.55 2.85
C TRP A 5 -17.69 -4.75 2.98
N HIS A 6 -16.98 -3.73 3.47
CA HIS A 6 -15.53 -3.83 3.73
C HIS A 6 -15.23 -4.81 4.87
N ALA A 7 -16.05 -4.81 5.92
CA ALA A 7 -15.93 -5.76 7.02
C ALA A 7 -16.17 -7.21 6.57
N LEU A 8 -17.15 -7.45 5.70
CA LEU A 8 -17.42 -8.77 5.14
C LEU A 8 -16.27 -9.25 4.25
N ALA A 9 -15.77 -8.37 3.37
CA ALA A 9 -14.63 -8.67 2.52
C ALA A 9 -13.34 -8.96 3.32
N LEU A 10 -13.03 -8.14 4.33
CA LEU A 10 -11.91 -8.38 5.23
C LEU A 10 -12.05 -9.67 6.04
N GLY A 11 -13.26 -9.97 6.52
CA GLY A 11 -13.54 -11.20 7.25
C GLY A 11 -13.32 -12.46 6.39
N LEU A 12 -13.76 -12.43 5.13
CA LEU A 12 -13.55 -13.52 4.18
C LEU A 12 -12.07 -13.70 3.85
N LEU A 13 -11.36 -12.59 3.58
CA LEU A 13 -9.92 -12.59 3.36
C LEU A 13 -9.16 -13.18 4.57
N ALA A 14 -9.52 -12.76 5.78
CA ALA A 14 -8.91 -13.25 7.01
C ALA A 14 -9.15 -14.75 7.24
N SER A 15 -10.35 -15.24 6.96
CA SER A 15 -10.67 -16.67 7.09
C SER A 15 -9.83 -17.56 6.17
N ILE A 16 -9.49 -17.06 4.97
CA ILE A 16 -8.66 -17.81 4.02
C ILE A 16 -7.18 -17.70 4.39
N ILE A 17 -6.70 -16.51 4.77
CA ILE A 17 -5.27 -16.25 4.98
C ILE A 17 -4.76 -16.72 6.35
N ALA A 18 -5.58 -16.64 7.41
CA ALA A 18 -5.15 -16.98 8.77
C ALA A 18 -4.62 -18.43 8.92
N PRO A 19 -5.23 -19.46 8.31
CA PRO A 19 -4.66 -20.82 8.32
C PRO A 19 -3.25 -20.90 7.70
N PHE A 20 -2.97 -20.15 6.63
CA PHE A 20 -1.65 -20.15 6.00
C PHE A 20 -0.56 -19.51 6.87
N GLY A 21 -0.91 -18.49 7.67
CA GLY A 21 0.00 -17.88 8.65
C GLY A 21 0.49 -18.90 9.69
N GLY A 22 -0.42 -19.73 10.21
CA GLY A 22 -0.08 -20.80 11.15
C GLY A 22 0.77 -21.93 10.54
N PHE A 23 0.60 -22.22 9.25
CA PHE A 23 1.49 -23.17 8.55
C PHE A 23 2.88 -22.59 8.30
N PHE A 24 2.97 -21.30 7.95
CA PHE A 24 4.26 -20.61 7.75
C PHE A 24 5.08 -20.58 9.05
N ALA A 25 4.43 -20.24 10.17
CA ALA A 25 4.97 -20.33 11.52
C ALA A 25 5.60 -21.69 11.82
N SER A 26 4.84 -22.76 11.59
CA SER A 26 5.28 -24.13 11.85
C SER A 26 6.45 -24.53 10.94
N GLY A 27 6.44 -24.10 9.68
CA GLY A 27 7.52 -24.37 8.71
C GLY A 27 8.81 -23.62 9.05
N PHE A 28 8.69 -22.35 9.43
CA PHE A 28 9.82 -21.49 9.80
C PHE A 28 10.53 -22.01 11.04
N LYS A 29 9.79 -22.41 12.08
CA LYS A 29 10.35 -23.06 13.28
C LYS A 29 11.15 -24.32 12.95
N ARG A 30 10.70 -25.11 11.97
CA ARG A 30 11.39 -26.33 11.53
C ARG A 30 12.64 -26.02 10.70
N ALA A 31 12.62 -24.94 9.91
CA ALA A 31 13.74 -24.53 9.07
C ALA A 31 14.92 -23.97 9.87
N PHE A 32 14.66 -23.26 10.97
CA PHE A 32 15.72 -22.63 11.75
C PHE A 32 16.30 -23.52 12.85
N ASN A 33 15.70 -24.68 13.17
CA ASN A 33 16.16 -25.62 14.20
C ASN A 33 16.44 -24.97 15.59
N ILE A 34 16.05 -23.69 15.75
CA ILE A 34 16.06 -22.94 17.00
C ILE A 34 14.67 -23.15 17.56
N LYS A 35 14.56 -24.18 18.40
CA LYS A 35 13.41 -24.41 19.25
C LYS A 35 13.43 -23.30 20.30
N ASP A 36 12.42 -22.45 20.31
CA ASP A 36 12.12 -21.50 21.38
C ASP A 36 13.08 -20.29 21.49
N PHE A 37 12.83 -19.24 20.69
CA PHE A 37 13.05 -17.88 21.21
C PHE A 37 11.98 -17.59 22.27
N GLY A 38 12.15 -18.15 23.46
CA GLY A 38 11.38 -17.75 24.64
C GLY A 38 10.70 -18.88 25.37
N ASP A 39 11.41 -19.43 26.35
CA ASP A 39 10.83 -19.80 27.66
C ASP A 39 10.25 -18.57 28.38
N SER A 40 9.44 -17.73 27.72
CA SER A 40 8.90 -16.56 28.40
C SER A 40 7.88 -16.94 29.46
N ILE A 41 7.08 -18.01 29.28
CA ILE A 41 6.18 -18.55 30.30
C ILE A 41 5.94 -20.06 30.09
N PRO A 42 6.25 -20.94 31.06
CA PRO A 42 6.01 -22.38 30.93
C PRO A 42 4.50 -22.67 30.93
N GLY A 43 4.01 -23.29 29.85
CA GLY A 43 2.61 -23.72 29.68
C GLY A 43 1.72 -22.82 28.81
N HIS A 44 2.22 -21.66 28.37
CA HIS A 44 1.54 -20.80 27.39
C HIS A 44 2.40 -20.74 26.13
N GLY A 45 1.94 -21.37 25.04
CA GLY A 45 2.69 -21.45 23.77
C GLY A 45 3.32 -20.12 23.34
N GLY A 46 4.49 -20.19 22.73
CA GLY A 46 5.39 -19.05 22.50
C GLY A 46 4.69 -17.84 21.89
N ILE A 47 5.00 -16.65 22.40
CA ILE A 47 4.48 -15.37 21.88
C ILE A 47 4.76 -15.25 20.38
N THR A 48 5.91 -15.76 19.92
CA THR A 48 6.31 -15.82 18.51
C THR A 48 5.28 -16.56 17.64
N ASP A 49 4.68 -17.65 18.14
CA ASP A 49 3.64 -18.44 17.45
C ASP A 49 2.26 -17.77 17.41
N ARG A 50 2.06 -16.75 18.25
CA ARG A 50 0.84 -15.94 18.24
C ARG A 50 1.01 -14.70 17.37
N MET A 51 2.24 -14.22 17.21
CA MET A 51 2.57 -12.99 16.51
C MET A 51 2.82 -13.21 15.01
N ASP A 52 3.22 -14.40 14.58
CA ASP A 52 3.41 -14.71 13.16
C ASP A 52 2.11 -14.64 12.34
N CYS A 53 1.02 -15.24 12.82
CA CYS A 53 -0.27 -15.18 12.15
C CYS A 53 -0.83 -13.75 12.15
N GLN A 54 -0.62 -13.00 13.24
CA GLN A 54 -1.02 -11.60 13.36
C GLN A 54 -0.20 -10.69 12.45
N MET A 55 1.10 -10.94 12.30
CA MET A 55 1.97 -10.17 11.41
C MET A 55 1.58 -10.38 9.95
N VAL A 56 1.34 -11.63 9.54
CA VAL A 56 0.86 -11.95 8.19
C VAL A 56 -0.49 -11.28 7.95
N MET A 57 -1.44 -11.42 8.88
CA MET A 57 -2.75 -10.78 8.77
C MET A 57 -2.68 -9.25 8.74
N ALA A 58 -1.77 -8.64 9.51
CA ALA A 58 -1.58 -7.19 9.52
C ALA A 58 -1.09 -6.67 8.16
N VAL A 59 -0.17 -7.37 7.50
CA VAL A 59 0.30 -6.99 6.15
C VAL A 59 -0.85 -7.02 5.14
N PHE A 60 -1.67 -8.08 5.14
CA PHE A 60 -2.80 -8.17 4.22
C PHE A 60 -3.90 -7.15 4.51
N ALA A 61 -4.20 -6.89 5.80
CA ALA A 61 -5.15 -5.86 6.20
C ALA A 61 -4.67 -4.46 5.78
N TYR A 62 -3.37 -4.18 5.90
CA TYR A 62 -2.78 -2.92 5.45
C TYR A 62 -2.91 -2.73 3.94
N ILE A 63 -2.59 -3.75 3.14
CA ILE A 63 -2.75 -3.70 1.67
C ILE A 63 -4.21 -3.46 1.31
N TYR A 64 -5.15 -4.19 1.92
CA TYR A 64 -6.57 -4.00 1.68
C TYR A 64 -7.02 -2.57 2.02
N HIS A 65 -6.57 -2.04 3.16
CA HIS A 65 -6.87 -0.67 3.56
C HIS A 65 -6.32 0.35 2.55
N GLN A 66 -5.07 0.21 2.11
CA GLN A 66 -4.46 1.13 1.13
C GLN A 66 -5.10 1.06 -0.26
N SER A 67 -5.56 -0.12 -0.68
CA SER A 67 -6.15 -0.32 -2.01
C SER A 67 -7.62 0.08 -2.09
N PHE A 68 -8.41 -0.16 -1.04
CA PHE A 68 -9.87 -0.01 -1.09
C PHE A 68 -10.42 1.12 -0.21
N ILE A 69 -9.77 1.42 0.92
CA ILE A 69 -10.29 2.35 1.93
C ILE A 69 -9.59 3.69 1.84
N ALA A 70 -8.26 3.70 1.64
CA ALA A 70 -7.50 4.92 1.50
C ALA A 70 -7.83 5.59 0.16
N PRO A 71 -8.44 6.79 0.16
CA PRO A 71 -8.61 7.52 -1.08
C PRO A 71 -7.22 7.91 -1.58
N GLN A 72 -6.85 7.41 -2.76
CA GLN A 72 -5.63 7.79 -3.48
C GLN A 72 -5.81 9.20 -4.06
N ASN A 73 -6.01 10.19 -3.19
CA ASN A 73 -6.08 11.60 -3.58
C ASN A 73 -4.65 12.09 -3.77
N PHE A 74 -4.05 11.76 -4.91
CA PHE A 74 -2.82 12.39 -5.37
C PHE A 74 -3.14 13.85 -5.72
N SER A 75 -3.19 14.72 -4.72
CA SER A 75 -3.33 16.17 -4.94
C SER A 75 -2.09 16.70 -5.66
N VAL A 76 -2.30 17.64 -6.58
CA VAL A 76 -1.23 18.32 -7.33
C VAL A 76 -0.20 18.95 -6.38
N GLU A 77 -0.65 19.40 -5.21
CA GLU A 77 0.22 19.92 -4.14
C GLU A 77 1.24 18.90 -3.64
N ILE A 78 0.87 17.63 -3.49
CA ILE A 78 1.78 16.57 -3.02
C ILE A 78 2.84 16.29 -4.09
N ILE A 79 2.44 16.32 -5.36
CA ILE A 79 3.35 16.13 -6.50
C ILE A 79 4.32 17.31 -6.61
N LEU A 80 3.82 18.54 -6.50
CA LEU A 80 4.64 19.76 -6.54
C LEU A 80 5.63 19.79 -5.38
N ASP A 81 5.18 19.45 -4.18
CA ASP A 81 6.01 19.41 -2.98
C ASP A 81 7.10 18.32 -3.09
N GLN A 82 6.77 17.16 -3.68
CA GLN A 82 7.74 16.09 -3.93
C GLN A 82 8.77 16.47 -5.01
N ILE A 83 8.37 17.23 -6.04
CA ILE A 83 9.27 17.79 -7.05
C ILE A 83 10.19 18.84 -6.40
N ILE A 84 9.65 19.78 -5.63
CA ILE A 84 10.44 20.85 -5.00
C ILE A 84 11.46 20.29 -3.99
N ARG A 85 11.13 19.21 -3.28
CA ARG A 85 12.04 18.61 -2.29
C ARG A 85 13.15 17.74 -2.88
N ASN A 86 12.95 17.12 -4.05
CA ASN A 86 13.92 16.19 -4.63
C ASN A 86 14.72 16.76 -5.81
N LEU A 87 14.30 17.90 -6.38
CA LEU A 87 14.91 18.46 -7.59
C LEU A 87 15.83 19.65 -7.25
N ALA A 88 17.00 19.71 -7.88
CA ALA A 88 17.90 20.86 -7.72
C ALA A 88 17.35 22.11 -8.43
N TYR A 89 17.79 23.30 -8.01
CA TYR A 89 17.28 24.58 -8.53
C TYR A 89 17.40 24.71 -10.06
N GLU A 90 18.45 24.12 -10.64
CA GLU A 90 18.70 24.09 -12.08
C GLU A 90 17.67 23.24 -12.84
N GLU A 91 17.32 22.07 -12.29
CA GLU A 91 16.32 21.17 -12.87
C GLU A 91 14.90 21.74 -12.73
N GLN A 92 14.63 22.48 -11.65
CA GLN A 92 13.36 23.18 -11.45
C GLN A 92 13.14 24.27 -12.51
N LYS A 93 14.20 25.00 -12.87
CA LYS A 93 14.15 26.01 -13.94
C LYS A 93 13.91 25.38 -15.31
N TYR A 94 14.61 24.28 -15.62
CA TYR A 94 14.39 23.52 -16.85
C TYR A 94 12.94 23.02 -16.98
N LEU A 95 12.38 22.46 -15.89
CA LEU A 95 10.99 22.01 -15.87
C LEU A 95 10.01 23.16 -16.12
N TYR A 96 10.25 24.34 -15.51
CA TYR A 96 9.40 25.52 -15.69
C TYR A 96 9.42 26.03 -17.13
N GLU A 97 10.60 26.14 -17.75
CA GLU A 97 10.75 26.54 -19.16
C GLU A 97 10.04 25.53 -20.09
N ARG A 98 10.23 24.23 -19.86
CA ARG A 98 9.63 23.15 -20.67
C ARG A 98 8.12 23.07 -20.50
N LEU A 99 7.58 23.35 -19.31
CA LEU A 99 6.13 23.47 -19.10
C LEU A 99 5.58 24.70 -19.82
N GLY A 100 6.28 25.83 -19.77
CA GLY A 100 5.91 27.06 -20.49
C GLY A 100 5.80 26.84 -22.00
N GLU A 101 6.75 26.13 -22.61
CA GLU A 101 6.71 25.77 -24.03
C GLU A 101 5.49 24.89 -24.38
N ILE A 102 5.20 23.87 -23.59
CA ILE A 102 4.05 22.98 -23.82
C ILE A 102 2.72 23.75 -23.75
N PHE A 103 2.60 24.70 -22.82
CA PHE A 103 1.40 25.54 -22.72
C PHE A 103 1.28 26.53 -23.88
N HIS A 104 2.39 26.99 -24.44
CA HIS A 104 2.39 27.91 -25.57
C HIS A 104 2.12 27.21 -26.92
N GLU A 105 2.47 25.92 -27.04
CA GLU A 105 2.20 25.10 -28.24
C GLU A 105 0.82 24.43 -28.25
N ARG A 106 0.09 24.39 -27.13
CA ARG A 106 -1.29 23.89 -27.07
C ARG A 106 -2.29 25.02 -26.89
N PRO A 107 -2.72 25.72 -27.96
CA PRO A 107 -3.98 26.44 -27.89
C PRO A 107 -5.09 25.41 -27.62
N LEU A 108 -6.03 25.78 -26.76
CA LEU A 108 -7.20 25.02 -26.33
C LEU A 108 -8.16 24.69 -27.51
N THR A 109 -7.70 23.87 -28.45
CA THR A 109 -8.47 23.38 -29.62
C THR A 109 -8.43 21.86 -29.64
N GLN A 110 -9.08 21.24 -28.65
CA GLN A 110 -9.52 19.85 -28.76
C GLN A 110 -10.92 19.70 -28.16
N SER A 111 -11.82 20.62 -28.50
CA SER A 111 -13.26 20.54 -28.20
C SER A 111 -14.12 20.46 -29.48
N SER A 112 -13.54 20.42 -30.67
CA SER A 112 -14.29 20.43 -31.96
C SER A 112 -14.12 19.19 -32.85
N GLN A 113 -13.48 18.10 -32.39
CA GLN A 113 -13.37 16.86 -33.18
C GLN A 113 -14.35 15.74 -32.80
N LEU A 114 -15.28 15.97 -31.86
CA LEU A 114 -16.34 15.01 -31.51
C LEU A 114 -17.73 15.38 -32.04
N ALA A 115 -17.85 16.41 -32.89
CA ALA A 115 -19.12 16.79 -33.53
C ALA A 115 -19.28 16.26 -34.97
N CYS A 116 -18.30 15.51 -35.48
CA CYS A 116 -18.35 14.93 -36.82
C CYS A 116 -17.73 13.53 -36.83
N LEU A 117 -18.33 12.61 -36.05
CA LEU A 117 -18.32 11.15 -36.27
C LEU A 117 -19.53 10.54 -35.57
#